data_AF-A0A1C4VJZ5-F1
#
_entry.id   AF-A0A1C4VJZ5-F1
#
_cell.length_a   1.000
_cell.length_b   1.000
_cell.length_c   1.000
_cell.angle_alpha   90.00
_cell.angle_beta   90.00
_cell.angle_gamma   90.00
#
_symmetry.space_group_name_H-M   'P 1'
#
loop_
_entity.id
_entity.type
_entity.pdbx_description
1 polymer ?
#
loop_
_entity_poly.entity_id
_entity_poly.type
_entity_poly.pdbx_seq_one_letter_code
_entity_poly.pdbx_strand_id
1 'polypeptide(L)' 'MVRGDVIEVAEAFYRFGSGPLKMFVAEVLSRREEDGHTWAELRGHDARPDGSLSVRERFALVRVDKARVVGEARP' A
#
# COMPACT_ATOMS: atom_id res chain seq x y z
N MET A 1 -0.03 -3.91 -8.08
CA MET A 1 0.64 -2.80 -7.39
C MET A 1 2.06 -2.64 -7.89
N VAL A 2 2.42 -1.43 -8.26
CA VAL A 2 3.76 -0.97 -8.63
C VAL A 2 4.00 0.42 -8.06
N ARG A 3 5.21 0.96 -8.23
CA ARG A 3 5.50 2.36 -7.91
C ARG A 3 4.55 3.28 -8.68
N GLY A 4 3.99 4.27 -8.00
CA GLY A 4 3.04 5.23 -8.58
C GLY A 4 1.58 4.92 -8.25
N ASP A 5 1.25 3.68 -7.88
CA ASP A 5 -0.13 3.30 -7.58
C ASP A 5 -0.62 3.91 -6.27
N VAL A 6 -1.90 4.24 -6.21
CA VAL A 6 -2.64 4.40 -4.95
C VAL A 6 -3.41 3.12 -4.71
N ILE A 7 -3.16 2.47 -3.59
CA ILE A 7 -3.80 1.21 -3.21
C ILE A 7 -4.76 1.39 -2.03
N GLU A 8 -5.79 0.57 -2.00
CA GLU A 8 -6.64 0.33 -0.84
C GLU A 8 -6.53 -1.13 -0.39
N VAL A 9 -6.37 -1.35 0.91
CA VAL A 9 -6.21 -2.67 1.53
C VAL A 9 -7.00 -2.70 2.83
N ALA A 10 -7.83 -3.74 3.03
CA ALA A 10 -8.51 -3.91 4.31
C ALA A 10 -7.53 -4.27 5.42
N GLU A 11 -7.85 -3.90 6.67
CA GLU A 11 -6.98 -4.08 7.84
C GLU A 11 -6.46 -5.51 8.02
N ALA A 12 -7.29 -6.51 7.75
CA ALA A 12 -6.92 -7.93 7.84
C ALA A 12 -5.82 -8.38 6.84
N PHE A 13 -5.47 -7.55 5.86
CA PHE A 13 -4.56 -7.91 4.76
C PHE A 13 -3.33 -7.01 4.67
N TYR A 14 -3.02 -6.27 5.73
CA TYR A 14 -1.71 -5.64 5.89
C TYR A 14 -1.22 -5.68 7.34
N ARG A 15 0.08 -5.44 7.55
CA ARG A 15 0.69 -5.35 8.88
C ARG A 15 1.16 -3.94 9.19
N PHE A 16 1.19 -3.63 10.50
CA PHE A 16 1.64 -2.36 11.08
C PHE A 16 0.69 -1.18 10.79
N GLY A 17 -0.52 -1.27 11.33
CA GLY A 17 -1.48 -0.17 11.38
C GLY A 17 -2.85 -0.61 11.88
N SER A 18 -3.79 0.33 11.89
CA SER A 18 -5.20 0.11 12.19
C SER A 18 -6.06 0.79 11.13
N GLY A 19 -7.27 0.26 10.91
CA GLY A 19 -8.18 0.71 9.87
C GLY A 19 -7.75 0.31 8.45
N PRO A 20 -8.60 0.58 7.44
CA PRO A 20 -8.25 0.34 6.04
C PRO A 20 -7.05 1.20 5.64
N LEU A 21 -6.09 0.58 4.96
CA LEU A 21 -4.94 1.27 4.40
C LEU A 21 -5.34 1.90 3.08
N LYS A 22 -5.07 3.20 2.91
CA LYS A 22 -5.08 3.87 1.62
C LYS A 22 -3.75 4.57 1.43
N MET A 23 -2.94 4.10 0.48
CA MET A 23 -1.54 4.44 0.41
C MET A 23 -1.09 4.68 -1.03
N PHE A 24 -0.38 5.78 -1.25
CA PHE A 24 0.45 5.95 -2.44
C PHE A 24 1.75 5.16 -2.29
N VAL A 25 2.07 4.32 -3.28
CA VAL A 25 3.27 3.47 -3.30
C VAL A 25 4.41 4.23 -3.95
N ALA A 26 5.34 4.73 -3.13
CA ALA A 26 6.57 5.36 -3.63
C ALA A 26 7.59 4.30 -4.08
N GLU A 27 7.64 3.17 -3.38
CA GLU A 27 8.59 2.09 -3.65
C GLU A 27 8.05 0.74 -3.17
N VAL A 28 8.37 -0.33 -3.92
CA VAL A 28 8.16 -1.73 -3.50
C VAL A 28 9.52 -2.27 -3.08
N LEU A 29 9.73 -2.41 -1.77
CA LEU A 29 11.03 -2.77 -1.20
C LEU A 29 11.35 -4.25 -1.38
N SER A 30 10.35 -5.11 -1.17
CA SER A 30 10.51 -6.55 -1.29
C SER A 30 9.19 -7.24 -1.64
N ARG A 31 9.29 -8.46 -2.16
CA ARG A 31 8.17 -9.39 -2.31
C ARG A 31 8.59 -10.74 -1.75
N ARG A 32 7.68 -11.39 -1.03
CA ARG A 32 7.90 -12.72 -0.48
C ARG A 32 6.62 -13.53 -0.43
N GLU A 33 6.76 -14.84 -0.48
CA GLU A 33 5.67 -15.76 -0.19
C GLU A 33 5.62 -16.05 1.31
N GLU A 34 4.43 -15.97 1.90
CA GLU A 34 4.16 -16.26 3.31
C GLU A 34 2.73 -16.78 3.42
N ASP A 35 2.55 -17.94 4.04
CA ASP A 35 1.26 -18.64 4.17
C ASP A 35 0.53 -18.89 2.82
N GLY A 36 1.29 -19.18 1.77
CA GLY A 36 0.74 -19.42 0.42
C GLY A 36 0.25 -18.15 -0.29
N HIS A 37 0.54 -16.98 0.25
CA HIS A 37 0.18 -15.69 -0.34
C HIS A 37 1.43 -14.86 -0.65
N THR A 38 1.36 -14.07 -1.72
CA THR A 38 2.40 -13.07 -2.00
C THR A 38 2.16 -11.82 -1.16
N TRP A 39 3.16 -11.44 -0.39
CA TRP A 39 3.20 -10.19 0.37
C TRP A 39 4.25 -9.25 -0.23
N ALA A 40 3.96 -7.96 -0.21
CA ALA A 40 4.87 -6.91 -0.65
C ALA A 40 5.11 -5.92 0.48
N GLU A 41 6.38 -5.61 0.75
CA GLU A 41 6.77 -4.55 1.65
C GLU A 41 6.87 -3.24 0.88
N LEU A 42 6.14 -2.23 1.34
CA LEU A 42 5.93 -0.98 0.61
C LEU A 42 6.44 0.19 1.43
N ARG A 43 6.99 1.18 0.74
CA ARG A 43 7.26 2.52 1.26
C ARG A 43 6.43 3.53 0.48
N GLY A 44 5.91 4.54 1.17
CA GLY A 44 5.12 5.58 0.54
C GLY A 44 4.40 6.46 1.54
N HIS A 45 3.21 6.93 1.19
CA HIS A 45 2.49 7.94 1.97
C HIS A 45 1.00 7.59 2.08
N ASP A 46 0.38 7.89 3.21
CA ASP A 46 -1.08 7.78 3.32
C ASP A 46 -1.74 8.74 2.32
N ALA A 47 -2.66 8.23 1.52
CA ALA A 47 -3.45 9.02 0.58
C ALA A 47 -4.78 9.39 1.22
N ARG A 48 -5.05 10.69 1.31
CA ARG A 48 -6.26 11.24 1.93
C ARG A 48 -7.44 11.25 0.94
N PRO A 49 -8.68 11.34 1.43
CA PRO A 49 -9.87 11.39 0.56
C PRO A 49 -9.88 12.57 -0.43
N ASP A 50 -9.23 13.68 -0.09
CA ASP A 50 -9.08 14.87 -0.94
C ASP A 50 -8.00 14.72 -2.03
N GLY A 51 -7.36 13.55 -2.11
CA GLY A 51 -6.28 13.27 -3.06
C GLY A 51 -4.90 13.73 -2.61
N SER A 52 -4.79 14.42 -1.47
CA SER A 52 -3.48 14.82 -0.93
C SER A 52 -2.76 13.64 -0.27
N LEU A 53 -1.43 13.73 -0.22
CA LEU A 53 -0.58 12.75 0.47
C LEU A 53 -0.17 13.28 1.83
N SER A 54 -0.10 12.38 2.82
CA SER A 54 0.55 12.68 4.09
C SER A 54 2.03 13.01 3.87
N VAL A 55 2.54 14.02 4.57
CA VAL A 55 3.97 14.39 4.54
C VAL A 55 4.85 13.29 5.13
N ARG A 56 4.32 12.51 6.07
CA ARG A 56 5.07 11.42 6.70
C ARG A 56 5.10 10.20 5.81
N GLU A 57 6.28 9.60 5.72
CA GLU A 57 6.43 8.29 5.12
C GLU A 57 5.77 7.21 5.98
N ARG A 58 5.29 6.18 5.31
CA ARG A 58 4.69 5.00 5.89
C ARG A 58 5.27 3.75 5.23
N PHE A 59 5.44 2.73 6.05
CA PHE A 59 5.79 1.38 5.62
C PHE A 59 4.61 0.44 5.90
N ALA A 60 4.37 -0.50 4.98
CA ALA A 60 3.33 -1.50 5.14
C ALA A 60 3.74 -2.81 4.47
N LEU A 61 3.49 -3.93 5.14
CA LEU A 61 3.54 -5.25 4.51
C LEU A 61 2.12 -5.62 4.08
N VAL A 62 1.88 -5.70 2.77
CA VAL A 62 0.56 -5.82 2.16
C VAL A 62 0.40 -7.13 1.41
N ARG A 63 -0.74 -7.79 1.56
CA ARG A 63 -1.08 -8.98 0.76
C ARG A 63 -1.50 -8.57 -0.65
N VAL A 64 -0.75 -9.01 -1.65
CA VAL A 64 -0.86 -8.50 -3.02
C VAL A 64 -2.20 -8.86 -3.66
N ASP A 65 -2.73 -10.05 -3.40
CA ASP A 65 -4.02 -10.54 -3.92
C ASP A 65 -5.25 -9.82 -3.32
N LYS A 66 -5.06 -9.06 -2.24
CA LYS A 66 -6.11 -8.29 -1.56
C LYS A 66 -5.94 -6.78 -1.65
N ALA A 67 -4.87 -6.33 -2.30
CA ALA A 67 -4.67 -4.92 -2.59
C ALA A 67 -5.41 -4.52 -3.86
N ARG A 68 -6.26 -3.49 -3.76
CA ARG A 68 -6.95 -2.90 -4.91
C ARG A 68 -6.26 -1.61 -5.31
N VAL A 69 -5.86 -1.49 -6.58
CA VAL A 69 -5.40 -0.21 -7.12
C VAL A 69 -6.63 0.68 -7.35
N VAL A 70 -6.61 1.88 -6.79
CA VAL A 70 -7.74 2.83 -6.83
C VAL A 70 -7.42 4.13 -7.54
N GLY A 71 -6.17 4.28 -7.98
CA GLY A 71 -5.69 5.40 -8.77
C GLY A 71 -4.21 5.20 -9.10
N GLU A 72 -3.71 6.06 -9.98
CA GLU A 72 -2.30 6.18 -10.32
C GLU A 72 -1.91 7.64 -10.08
N ALA A 73 -0.76 7.90 -9.47
CA ALA A 73 -0.19 9.23 -9.50
C ALA A 73 0.25 9.51 -10.94
N ARG A 74 -0.38 10.48 -11.60
CA ARG A 74 0.15 10.98 -12.86
C ARG A 74 1.53 11.61 -12.60
N PRO A 75 2.53 11.32 -13.46
CA PRO A 75 3.86 11.92 -13.37
C PRO A 75 3.81 13.45 -13.55
#